data_AF-A0A382JL77-F1
#
_entry.id   AF-A0A382JL77-F1
#
_cell.length_a   1.000
_cell.length_b   1.000
_cell.length_c   1.000
_cell.angle_alpha   90.00
_cell.angle_beta   90.00
_cell.angle_gamma   90.00
#
_symmetry.space_group_name_H-M   'P 1'
#
loop_
_entity.id
_entity.type
_entity.pdbx_description
1 polymer ?
#
loop_
_entity_poly.entity_id
_entity_poly.type
_entity_poly.pdbx_seq_one_letter_code
_entity_poly.pdbx_strand_id
1 'polypeptide(L)'
;DSLDKLRHKWRSEGDRWPEIVHNMQNRIGITSGQMVTGNMGSAMRMNYTMMGDTVNLAARLESSAKQYGVYIQVAEETYKVCKEKFIWRNLDYVVVMGKTEPAQVFELIAEAENMPNGYDEILNAFHEALGLYKKQEWKKAIDAFKTSDKLEDMFPGRKTNPSRIYIPRCEFYMENPPGDDWDGSWTLTSK
;
A
#
# COMPACT_ATOMS: atom_id res chain seq x y z
N ASP A 1 18.46 3.46 -2.27
CA ASP A 1 19.81 4.07 -2.15
C ASP A 1 19.91 5.54 -2.56
N SER A 2 19.58 5.94 -3.79
CA SER A 2 19.85 7.32 -4.25
C SER A 2 19.08 8.40 -3.50
N LEU A 3 17.78 8.20 -3.21
CA LEU A 3 17.00 9.17 -2.44
C LEU A 3 17.50 9.29 -0.99
N ASP A 4 17.99 8.20 -0.42
CA ASP A 4 18.53 8.22 0.93
C ASP A 4 19.82 9.04 1.01
N LYS A 5 20.71 8.87 0.02
CA LYS A 5 21.91 9.72 -0.15
C LYS A 5 21.53 11.20 -0.32
N LEU A 6 20.48 11.49 -1.07
CA LEU A 6 19.97 12.86 -1.23
C LEU A 6 19.44 13.44 0.08
N ARG A 7 18.66 12.68 0.86
CA ARG A 7 18.18 13.13 2.18
C ARG A 7 19.33 13.44 3.13
N HIS A 8 20.36 12.59 3.17
CA HIS A 8 21.57 12.86 3.96
C HIS A 8 22.27 14.14 3.52
N LYS A 9 22.45 14.32 2.20
CA LYS A 9 23.02 15.54 1.64
C LYS A 9 22.20 16.78 2.03
N TRP A 10 20.88 16.76 1.82
CA TRP A 10 20.04 17.92 2.12
C TRP A 10 20.07 18.29 3.60
N ARG A 11 20.03 17.30 4.50
CA ARG A 11 20.20 17.53 5.95
C ARG A 11 21.56 18.14 6.28
N SER A 12 22.63 17.74 5.59
CA SER A 12 23.98 18.29 5.80
C SER A 12 24.15 19.73 5.30
N GLU A 13 23.24 20.21 4.45
CA GLU A 13 23.25 21.58 3.91
C GLU A 13 22.50 22.58 4.82
N GLY A 14 22.13 22.18 6.05
CA GLY A 14 21.53 23.04 7.07
C GLY A 14 20.17 23.58 6.65
N ASP A 15 19.94 24.88 6.88
CA ASP A 15 18.65 25.54 6.64
C ASP A 15 18.36 25.82 5.15
N ARG A 16 19.23 25.37 4.24
CA ARG A 16 19.02 25.52 2.80
C ARG A 16 17.76 24.82 2.33
N TRP A 17 17.39 23.70 2.96
CA TRP A 17 16.23 22.90 2.59
C TRP A 17 15.23 22.84 3.75
N PRO A 18 13.93 22.97 3.47
CA PRO A 18 12.92 22.81 4.51
C PRO A 18 12.86 21.35 4.98
N GLU A 19 12.36 21.12 6.19
CA GLU A 19 12.26 19.79 6.81
C GLU A 19 11.53 18.76 5.93
N ILE A 20 10.54 19.20 5.14
CA ILE A 20 9.83 18.32 4.21
C ILE A 20 10.75 17.69 3.15
N VAL A 21 11.82 18.40 2.74
CA VAL A 21 12.81 17.88 1.79
C VAL A 21 13.77 16.92 2.49
N HIS A 22 14.14 17.19 3.74
CA HIS A 22 14.97 16.29 4.57
C HIS A 22 14.34 14.90 4.77
N ASN A 23 13.01 14.83 4.68
CA ASN A 23 12.23 13.62 4.89
C ASN A 23 11.46 13.20 3.63
N MET A 24 11.89 13.68 2.45
CA MET A 24 11.22 13.39 1.19
C MET A 24 11.14 11.89 0.94
N GLN A 25 9.95 11.45 0.54
CA GLN A 25 9.65 10.07 0.14
C GLN A 25 8.89 10.09 -1.19
N ASN A 26 9.01 9.00 -1.95
CA ASN A 26 8.28 8.78 -3.18
C ASN A 26 7.32 7.61 -3.03
N ARG A 27 6.13 7.73 -3.62
CA ARG A 27 5.18 6.63 -3.72
C ARG A 27 5.15 6.08 -5.13
N ILE A 28 4.91 4.78 -5.23
CA ILE A 28 4.91 4.04 -6.48
C ILE A 28 3.72 3.07 -6.46
N GLY A 29 2.95 3.09 -7.53
CA GLY A 29 1.92 2.10 -7.82
C GLY A 29 2.37 1.21 -8.98
N ILE A 30 2.27 -0.11 -8.83
CA ILE A 30 2.73 -1.07 -9.84
C ILE A 30 1.61 -2.05 -10.20
N THR A 31 1.38 -2.24 -11.49
CA THR A 31 0.43 -3.24 -12.02
C THR A 31 0.90 -3.74 -13.37
N SER A 32 0.45 -4.92 -13.76
CA SER A 32 0.75 -5.59 -15.02
C SER A 32 -0.56 -5.92 -15.70
N GLY A 33 -0.65 -5.68 -17.01
CA GLY A 33 -1.87 -5.94 -17.76
C GLY A 33 -1.84 -5.36 -19.17
N GLN A 34 -2.92 -5.58 -19.89
CA GLN A 34 -3.07 -5.09 -21.26
C GLN A 34 -3.28 -3.57 -21.28
N MET A 35 -2.59 -2.91 -22.18
CA MET A 35 -2.71 -1.47 -22.41
C MET A 35 -2.45 -1.14 -23.87
N VAL A 36 -2.96 0.01 -24.31
CA VAL A 36 -2.71 0.54 -25.66
C VAL A 36 -1.62 1.59 -25.56
N THR A 37 -0.57 1.44 -26.36
CA THR A 37 0.51 2.44 -26.51
C THR A 37 0.49 3.01 -27.92
N GLY A 38 0.76 4.31 -28.06
CA GLY A 38 0.81 4.95 -29.36
C GLY A 38 0.80 6.47 -29.30
N ASN A 39 0.77 7.09 -30.49
CA ASN A 39 0.58 8.52 -30.63
C ASN A 39 -0.88 8.87 -30.37
N MET A 40 -1.12 9.66 -29.34
CA MET A 40 -2.46 10.07 -28.92
C MET A 40 -2.53 11.58 -28.80
N GLY A 41 -3.68 12.14 -29.16
CA GLY A 41 -3.92 13.58 -29.15
C GLY A 41 -4.60 14.07 -30.42
N SER A 42 -4.61 15.38 -30.60
CA SER A 42 -5.18 16.00 -31.81
C SER A 42 -4.14 16.05 -32.93
N ALA A 43 -4.58 16.32 -34.16
CA ALA A 43 -3.68 16.53 -35.29
C ALA A 43 -2.62 17.64 -35.04
N MET A 44 -2.93 18.62 -34.18
CA MET A 44 -2.01 19.72 -33.83
C MET A 44 -1.05 19.39 -32.69
N ARG A 45 -1.35 18.39 -31.84
CA ARG A 45 -0.49 17.93 -30.74
C ARG A 45 -0.72 16.46 -30.48
N MET A 46 0.28 15.65 -30.84
CA MET A 46 0.35 14.23 -30.52
C MET A 46 1.46 13.97 -29.50
N ASN A 47 1.17 13.15 -28.51
CA ASN A 47 2.15 12.62 -27.57
C ASN A 47 2.16 11.10 -27.67
N TYR A 48 3.35 10.50 -27.66
CA TYR A 48 3.47 9.06 -27.49
C TYR A 48 3.18 8.72 -26.03
N THR A 49 2.09 7.99 -25.77
CA THR A 49 1.61 7.69 -24.42
C THR A 49 0.95 6.32 -24.36
N MET A 50 0.58 5.91 -23.14
CA MET A 50 -0.13 4.69 -22.83
C MET A 50 -1.51 5.00 -22.25
N MET A 51 -2.52 4.20 -22.59
CA MET A 51 -3.87 4.26 -22.02
C MET A 51 -4.42 2.87 -21.75
N GLY A 52 -5.30 2.78 -20.75
CA GLY A 52 -6.01 1.55 -20.40
C GLY A 52 -6.27 1.46 -18.92
N ASP A 53 -7.15 0.54 -18.53
CA ASP A 53 -7.50 0.34 -17.12
C ASP A 53 -6.30 -0.05 -16.26
N THR A 54 -5.32 -0.77 -16.82
CA THR A 54 -4.06 -1.08 -16.15
C THR A 54 -3.28 0.20 -15.81
N VAL A 55 -3.19 1.17 -16.73
CA VAL A 55 -2.50 2.45 -16.48
C VAL A 55 -3.23 3.24 -15.37
N ASN A 56 -4.56 3.27 -15.42
CA ASN A 56 -5.38 3.93 -14.41
C ASN A 56 -5.25 3.26 -13.03
N LEU A 57 -5.19 1.92 -12.98
CA LEU A 57 -4.99 1.18 -11.75
C LEU A 57 -3.62 1.49 -11.13
N ALA A 58 -2.55 1.56 -11.93
CA ALA A 58 -1.23 1.94 -11.46
C ALA A 58 -1.24 3.29 -10.72
N ALA A 59 -1.86 4.30 -11.34
CA ALA A 59 -1.98 5.63 -10.76
C ALA A 59 -2.82 5.63 -9.47
N ARG A 60 -3.91 4.86 -9.44
CA ARG A 60 -4.75 4.73 -8.23
C ARG A 60 -3.99 4.09 -7.08
N LEU A 61 -3.18 3.06 -7.36
CA LEU A 61 -2.35 2.40 -6.34
C LEU A 61 -1.30 3.33 -5.74
N GLU A 62 -0.63 4.15 -6.56
CA GLU A 62 0.29 5.16 -6.05
C GLU A 62 -0.40 6.11 -5.06
N SER A 63 -1.60 6.57 -5.42
CA SER A 63 -2.37 7.50 -4.60
C SER A 63 -2.93 6.83 -3.34
N SER A 64 -3.41 5.58 -3.42
CA SER A 64 -3.95 4.84 -2.28
C SER A 64 -2.87 4.37 -1.30
N ALA A 65 -1.63 4.20 -1.74
CA ALA A 65 -0.52 3.82 -0.87
C ALA A 65 -0.38 4.76 0.35
N LYS A 66 -0.70 6.05 0.16
CA LYS A 66 -0.73 7.05 1.25
C LYS A 66 -1.72 6.70 2.36
N GLN A 67 -2.87 6.11 2.02
CA GLN A 67 -3.91 5.75 3.00
C GLN A 67 -3.40 4.65 3.93
N TYR A 68 -2.67 3.68 3.40
CA TYR A 68 -2.03 2.61 4.17
C TYR A 68 -0.71 3.04 4.82
N GLY A 69 -0.20 4.22 4.50
CA GLY A 69 1.12 4.66 4.97
C GLY A 69 2.26 3.84 4.36
N VAL A 70 2.04 3.21 3.21
CA VAL A 70 3.05 2.45 2.44
C VAL A 70 3.59 3.30 1.29
N TYR A 71 4.70 2.84 0.68
CA TYR A 71 5.37 3.59 -0.39
C TYR A 71 5.37 2.87 -1.73
N ILE A 72 5.29 1.54 -1.76
CA ILE A 72 5.20 0.78 -3.00
C ILE A 72 4.00 -0.15 -2.90
N GLN A 73 2.92 0.18 -3.61
CA GLN A 73 1.70 -0.62 -3.63
C GLN A 73 1.57 -1.32 -4.98
N VAL A 74 1.25 -2.61 -4.94
CA VAL A 74 1.33 -3.51 -6.10
C VAL A 74 0.03 -4.28 -6.27
N ALA A 75 -0.46 -4.34 -7.50
CA ALA A 75 -1.64 -5.12 -7.87
C ALA A 75 -1.34 -6.63 -7.88
N GLU A 76 -2.37 -7.44 -7.69
CA GLU A 76 -2.27 -8.90 -7.72
C GLU A 76 -1.66 -9.44 -9.02
N GLU A 77 -1.95 -8.83 -10.17
CA GLU A 77 -1.45 -9.27 -11.47
C GLU A 77 0.09 -9.22 -11.54
N THR A 78 0.70 -8.17 -11.01
CA THR A 78 2.16 -8.08 -10.92
C THR A 78 2.70 -9.07 -9.89
N TYR A 79 2.08 -9.13 -8.71
CA TYR A 79 2.47 -10.05 -7.64
C TYR A 79 2.52 -11.50 -8.14
N LYS A 80 1.49 -11.97 -8.84
CA LYS A 80 1.41 -13.34 -9.36
C LYS A 80 2.60 -13.72 -10.24
N VAL A 81 3.13 -12.78 -11.02
CA VAL A 81 4.22 -13.02 -11.97
C VAL A 81 5.60 -13.01 -11.29
N CYS A 82 5.76 -12.31 -10.16
CA CYS A 82 7.07 -12.14 -9.50
C CYS A 82 7.09 -12.46 -8.01
N LYS A 83 6.07 -13.13 -7.46
CA LYS A 83 5.95 -13.40 -6.02
C LYS A 83 7.19 -14.03 -5.39
N GLU A 84 7.86 -14.94 -6.09
CA GLU A 84 9.05 -15.66 -5.59
C GLU A 84 10.32 -14.79 -5.56
N LYS A 85 10.30 -13.62 -6.22
CA LYS A 85 11.49 -12.74 -6.34
C LYS A 85 11.54 -11.64 -5.28
N PHE A 86 10.46 -11.43 -4.56
CA PHE A 86 10.30 -10.31 -3.64
C PHE A 86 9.61 -10.73 -2.35
N ILE A 87 9.77 -9.92 -1.33
CA ILE A 87 9.10 -10.02 -0.05
C ILE A 87 7.90 -9.09 -0.07
N TRP A 88 6.76 -9.60 0.39
CA TRP A 88 5.48 -8.92 0.27
C TRP A 88 4.76 -8.85 1.60
N ARG A 89 4.10 -7.72 1.83
CA ARG A 89 3.00 -7.67 2.78
C ARG A 89 1.69 -7.78 2.01
N ASN A 90 0.91 -8.85 2.24
CA ASN A 90 -0.49 -8.90 1.84
C ASN A 90 -1.22 -7.76 2.54
N LEU A 91 -1.68 -6.76 1.78
CA LEU A 91 -2.06 -5.48 2.35
C LEU A 91 -3.57 -5.36 2.56
N ASP A 92 -4.38 -5.53 1.52
CA ASP A 92 -5.84 -5.37 1.60
C ASP A 92 -6.56 -5.91 0.36
N TYR A 93 -7.89 -6.00 0.42
CA TYR A 93 -8.77 -6.06 -0.74
C TYR A 93 -9.40 -4.69 -0.96
N VAL A 94 -9.07 -4.05 -2.08
CA VAL A 94 -9.60 -2.71 -2.42
C VAL A 94 -10.63 -2.80 -3.54
N VAL A 95 -11.81 -2.25 -3.31
CA VAL A 95 -12.81 -2.07 -4.37
C VAL A 95 -12.44 -0.83 -5.18
N VAL A 96 -12.08 -1.05 -6.44
CA VAL A 96 -11.73 0.04 -7.35
C VAL A 96 -13.02 0.69 -7.84
N MET A 97 -13.15 2.02 -7.72
CA MET A 97 -14.30 2.76 -8.25
C MET A 97 -14.60 2.36 -9.70
N GLY A 98 -15.81 1.82 -9.92
CA GLY A 98 -16.27 1.31 -11.22
C GLY A 98 -16.10 -0.19 -11.45
N LYS A 99 -15.50 -0.94 -10.52
CA LYS A 99 -15.43 -2.41 -10.53
C LYS A 99 -16.22 -3.00 -9.37
N THR A 100 -16.85 -4.14 -9.60
CA THR A 100 -17.61 -4.89 -8.58
C THR A 100 -16.74 -5.85 -7.78
N GLU A 101 -15.66 -6.36 -8.37
CA GLU A 101 -14.76 -7.30 -7.71
C GLU A 101 -13.64 -6.57 -6.94
N PRO A 102 -13.41 -6.90 -5.65
CA PRO A 102 -12.28 -6.38 -4.90
C PRO A 102 -10.96 -6.86 -5.51
N ALA A 103 -10.02 -5.94 -5.71
CA ALA A 103 -8.67 -6.26 -6.13
C ALA A 103 -7.78 -6.44 -4.90
N GLN A 104 -7.13 -7.60 -4.77
CA GLN A 104 -6.09 -7.80 -3.77
C GLN A 104 -4.88 -6.92 -4.08
N VAL A 105 -4.37 -6.23 -3.07
CA VAL A 105 -3.18 -5.38 -3.16
C VAL A 105 -2.11 -5.81 -2.17
N PHE A 106 -0.86 -5.54 -2.54
CA PHE A 106 0.33 -5.91 -1.79
C PHE A 106 1.19 -4.68 -1.59
N GLU A 107 2.00 -4.67 -0.53
CA GLU A 107 3.16 -3.80 -0.45
C GLU A 107 4.42 -4.62 -0.77
N LEU A 108 5.26 -4.06 -1.62
CA LEU A 108 6.59 -4.61 -1.92
C LEU A 108 7.57 -4.11 -0.86
N ILE A 109 8.19 -5.04 -0.14
CA ILE A 109 9.11 -4.75 0.96
C ILE A 109 10.55 -4.68 0.45
N ALA A 110 11.01 -5.76 -0.16
CA ALA A 110 12.37 -5.93 -0.64
C ALA A 110 12.46 -7.09 -1.64
N GLU A 111 13.64 -7.30 -2.23
CA GLU A 111 13.95 -8.53 -2.95
C GLU A 111 14.04 -9.72 -1.99
N ALA A 112 13.73 -10.93 -2.47
CA ALA A 112 13.67 -12.15 -1.66
C ALA A 112 14.95 -12.42 -0.85
N GLU A 113 16.11 -12.10 -1.42
CA GLU A 113 17.42 -12.34 -0.81
C GLU A 113 17.86 -11.21 0.15
N ASN A 114 17.09 -10.12 0.23
CA ASN A 114 17.47 -8.87 0.90
C ASN A 114 16.43 -8.44 1.94
N MET A 115 15.96 -9.38 2.78
CA MET A 115 15.01 -9.06 3.85
C MET A 115 15.59 -8.02 4.81
N PRO A 116 14.92 -6.87 5.02
CA PRO A 116 15.37 -5.90 6.00
C PRO A 116 15.23 -6.48 7.42
N ASN A 117 16.15 -6.10 8.30
CA ASN A 117 16.16 -6.59 9.68
C ASN A 117 14.83 -6.29 10.39
N GLY A 118 14.26 -7.28 11.08
CA GLY A 118 12.99 -7.19 11.82
C GLY A 118 11.72 -7.24 10.95
N TYR A 119 11.83 -7.23 9.62
CA TYR A 119 10.64 -7.32 8.75
C TYR A 119 9.98 -8.70 8.78
N ASP A 120 10.70 -9.76 9.09
CA ASP A 120 10.10 -11.08 9.37
C ASP A 120 9.12 -11.01 10.53
N GLU A 121 9.52 -10.40 11.65
CA GLU A 121 8.65 -10.22 12.82
C GLU A 121 7.46 -9.30 12.51
N ILE A 122 7.70 -8.18 11.83
CA ILE A 122 6.64 -7.24 11.42
C ILE A 122 5.62 -7.94 10.52
N LEU A 123 6.08 -8.66 9.49
CA LEU A 123 5.19 -9.32 8.53
C LEU A 123 4.39 -10.43 9.20
N ASN A 124 5.02 -11.25 10.04
CA ASN A 124 4.34 -12.30 10.78
C ASN A 124 3.25 -11.73 11.69
N ALA A 125 3.57 -10.71 12.49
CA ALA A 125 2.60 -10.07 13.39
C ALA A 125 1.44 -9.43 12.62
N PHE A 126 1.73 -8.74 11.51
CA PHE A 126 0.71 -8.13 10.68
C PHE A 126 -0.19 -9.17 10.01
N HIS A 127 0.36 -10.25 9.45
CA HIS A 127 -0.42 -11.31 8.79
C HIS A 127 -1.26 -12.11 9.78
N GLU A 128 -0.78 -12.33 11.01
CA GLU A 128 -1.59 -12.90 12.08
C GLU A 128 -2.80 -12.02 12.40
N ALA A 129 -2.58 -10.71 12.60
CA ALA A 129 -3.63 -9.75 12.86
C ALA A 129 -4.65 -9.68 11.71
N LEU A 130 -4.17 -9.68 10.46
CA LEU A 130 -5.02 -9.73 9.26
C LEU A 130 -5.81 -11.04 9.17
N GLY A 131 -5.25 -12.16 9.61
CA GLY A 131 -5.95 -13.44 9.70
C GLY A 131 -7.10 -13.41 10.69
N LEU A 132 -6.91 -12.79 11.86
CA LEU A 132 -7.97 -12.56 12.86
C LEU A 132 -9.05 -11.62 12.34
N TYR A 133 -8.66 -10.55 11.63
CA TYR A 133 -9.59 -9.62 10.97
C TYR A 133 -10.48 -10.35 9.96
N LYS A 134 -9.90 -11.20 9.09
CA LYS A 134 -10.66 -11.97 8.10
C LYS A 134 -11.61 -13.01 8.73
N LYS A 135 -11.32 -13.47 9.95
CA LYS A 135 -12.20 -14.36 10.73
C LYS A 135 -13.25 -13.61 11.57
N GLN A 136 -13.33 -12.29 11.43
CA GLN A 136 -14.22 -11.43 12.22
C GLN A 136 -13.95 -11.49 13.74
N GLU A 137 -12.74 -11.89 14.14
CA GLU A 137 -12.33 -11.94 15.55
C GLU A 137 -11.85 -10.55 16.03
N TRP A 138 -12.73 -9.54 15.95
CA TRP A 138 -12.37 -8.12 16.01
C TRP A 138 -11.52 -7.71 17.21
N LYS A 139 -11.89 -8.15 18.42
CA LYS A 139 -11.13 -7.81 19.64
C LYS A 139 -9.70 -8.35 19.57
N LYS A 140 -9.54 -9.62 19.16
CA LYS A 140 -8.22 -10.23 19.00
C LYS A 140 -7.44 -9.57 17.87
N ALA A 141 -8.11 -9.24 16.76
CA ALA A 141 -7.50 -8.52 15.65
C ALA A 141 -6.97 -7.14 16.09
N ILE A 142 -7.73 -6.38 16.89
CA ILE A 142 -7.30 -5.09 17.43
C ILE A 142 -6.04 -5.27 18.29
N ASP A 143 -6.01 -6.24 19.19
CA ASP A 143 -4.86 -6.49 20.07
C ASP A 143 -3.62 -6.93 19.27
N ALA A 144 -3.82 -7.77 18.25
CA ALA A 144 -2.77 -8.19 17.33
C ALA A 144 -2.25 -7.02 16.48
N PHE A 145 -3.13 -6.16 15.94
CA PHE A 145 -2.70 -4.96 15.20
C PHE A 145 -2.00 -3.94 16.10
N LYS A 146 -2.40 -3.77 17.37
CA LYS A 146 -1.66 -2.95 18.33
C LYS A 146 -0.27 -3.49 18.63
N THR A 147 -0.10 -4.81 18.57
CA THR A 147 1.21 -5.46 18.72
C THR A 147 2.06 -5.25 17.47
N SER A 148 1.49 -5.48 16.29
CA SER A 148 2.12 -5.20 14.99
C SER A 148 2.52 -3.72 14.84
N ASP A 149 1.66 -2.77 15.24
CA ASP A 149 1.92 -1.32 15.18
C ASP A 149 3.19 -0.90 15.94
N LYS A 150 3.53 -1.59 17.03
CA LYS A 150 4.74 -1.31 17.81
C LYS A 150 6.02 -1.74 17.10
N LEU A 151 5.91 -2.70 16.17
CA LEU A 151 7.02 -3.20 15.37
C LEU A 151 7.18 -2.40 14.06
N GLU A 152 6.09 -1.82 13.55
CA GLU A 152 6.12 -1.10 12.29
C GLU A 152 6.90 0.22 12.35
N ASP A 153 7.78 0.42 11.36
CA ASP A 153 8.59 1.63 11.24
C ASP A 153 7.73 2.90 11.17
N MET A 154 8.02 3.86 12.04
CA MET A 154 7.47 5.21 11.96
C MET A 154 8.61 6.22 11.91
N PHE A 155 8.54 7.13 10.95
CA PHE A 155 9.57 8.15 10.73
C PHE A 155 8.93 9.49 10.35
N PRO A 156 9.66 10.62 10.48
CA PRO A 156 9.12 11.94 10.16
C PRO A 156 8.47 11.99 8.78
N GLY A 157 7.21 12.43 8.73
CA GLY A 157 6.40 12.48 7.50
C GLY A 157 5.55 11.23 7.23
N ARG A 158 5.82 10.08 7.85
CA ARG A 158 4.93 8.91 7.84
C ARG A 158 3.80 9.14 8.86
N LYS A 159 2.59 9.41 8.38
CA LYS A 159 1.44 9.75 9.24
C LYS A 159 0.72 8.53 9.83
N THR A 160 0.83 7.38 9.18
CA THR A 160 0.15 6.13 9.55
C THR A 160 0.95 4.94 9.02
N ASN A 161 0.51 3.74 9.38
CA ASN A 161 0.99 2.47 8.87
C ASN A 161 -0.20 1.51 8.71
N PRO A 162 -0.04 0.35 8.06
CA PRO A 162 -1.15 -0.57 7.84
C PRO A 162 -1.83 -1.06 9.12
N SER A 163 -1.10 -1.39 10.18
CA SER A 163 -1.72 -1.78 11.45
C SER A 163 -2.69 -0.72 11.99
N ARG A 164 -2.32 0.56 11.94
CA ARG A 164 -3.17 1.68 12.37
C ARG A 164 -4.40 1.90 11.49
N ILE A 165 -4.38 1.42 10.24
CA ILE A 165 -5.55 1.48 9.36
C ILE A 165 -6.58 0.43 9.70
N TYR A 166 -6.16 -0.76 10.13
CA TYR A 166 -7.08 -1.83 10.45
C TYR A 166 -7.75 -1.71 11.81
N ILE A 167 -7.09 -1.10 12.81
CA ILE A 167 -7.68 -0.89 14.15
C ILE A 167 -9.06 -0.20 14.08
N PRO A 168 -9.21 0.99 13.47
CA PRO A 168 -10.51 1.66 13.41
C PRO A 168 -11.54 0.90 12.54
N ARG A 169 -11.09 0.07 11.59
CA ARG A 169 -11.99 -0.79 10.81
C ARG A 169 -12.58 -1.91 11.67
N CYS A 170 -11.75 -2.54 12.51
CA CYS A 170 -12.22 -3.52 13.48
C CYS A 170 -13.23 -2.89 14.44
N GLU A 171 -12.94 -1.69 14.96
CA GLU A 171 -13.85 -0.95 15.85
C GLU A 171 -15.18 -0.67 15.17
N PHE A 172 -15.16 -0.20 13.91
CA PHE A 172 -16.37 0.00 13.12
C PHE A 172 -17.17 -1.30 12.93
N TYR A 173 -16.53 -2.41 12.56
CA TYR A 173 -17.20 -3.69 12.34
C TYR A 173 -17.66 -4.38 13.63
N MET A 174 -17.17 -3.98 14.80
CA MET A 174 -17.77 -4.40 16.07
C MET A 174 -19.17 -3.81 16.26
N GLU A 175 -19.40 -2.58 15.79
CA GLU A 175 -20.69 -1.90 15.85
C GLU A 175 -21.57 -2.19 14.62
N ASN A 176 -20.93 -2.46 13.48
CA ASN A 176 -21.57 -2.64 12.18
C ASN A 176 -21.08 -3.94 11.52
N PRO A 177 -21.31 -5.11 12.12
CA PRO A 177 -20.74 -6.36 11.64
C PRO A 177 -21.09 -6.62 10.17
N PRO A 178 -20.10 -6.98 9.34
CA PRO A 178 -20.38 -7.33 7.96
C PRO A 178 -21.14 -8.67 7.94
N GLY A 179 -21.95 -8.90 6.90
CA GLY A 179 -22.71 -10.14 6.77
C GLY A 179 -21.81 -11.38 6.61
N ASP A 180 -22.42 -12.57 6.65
CA ASP A 180 -21.70 -13.85 6.56
C ASP A 180 -20.94 -14.04 5.23
N ASP A 181 -21.40 -13.37 4.15
CA ASP A 181 -20.79 -13.41 2.82
C ASP A 181 -19.66 -12.37 2.63
N TRP A 182 -19.11 -11.83 3.74
CA TRP A 182 -18.08 -10.80 3.67
C TRP A 182 -16.75 -11.34 3.13
N ASP A 183 -16.25 -10.68 2.10
CA ASP A 183 -15.03 -11.04 1.37
C ASP A 183 -13.73 -10.49 2.01
N GLY A 184 -13.84 -9.86 3.18
CA GLY A 184 -12.71 -9.22 3.86
C GLY A 184 -12.37 -7.82 3.35
N SER A 185 -13.11 -7.29 2.37
CA SER A 185 -12.88 -5.95 1.81
C SER A 185 -13.42 -4.85 2.73
N TRP A 186 -12.71 -3.72 2.74
CA TRP A 186 -13.19 -2.52 3.40
C TRP A 186 -13.96 -1.64 2.42
N THR A 187 -15.26 -1.46 2.67
CA THR A 187 -16.10 -0.52 1.93
C THR A 187 -16.62 0.54 2.89
N LEU A 188 -16.27 1.81 2.65
CA LEU A 188 -16.89 2.93 3.36
C LEU A 188 -18.35 3.06 2.89
N THR A 189 -19.29 2.55 3.67
CA THR A 189 -20.73 2.74 3.47
C THR A 189 -21.22 4.00 4.17
N SER A 190 -20.63 5.16 3.90
CA SER A 190 -21.34 6.46 3.99
C SER A 190 -20.52 7.59 3.36
N LYS A 191 -21.27 8.55 2.81
CA LYS A 191 -20.84 9.76 2.07
C LYS A 191 -20.05 10.75 2.91
#